data_AF-A1R658-F1
#
_entry.id   AF-A1R658-F1
#
_cell.length_a   1.000
_cell.length_b   1.000
_cell.length_c   1.000
_cell.angle_alpha   90.00
_cell.angle_beta   90.00
_cell.angle_gamma   90.00
#
_symmetry.space_group_name_H-M   'P 1'
#
loop_
_entity.id
_entity.type
_entity.pdbx_description
1 polymer ?
#
loop_
_entity_poly.entity_id
_entity_poly.type
_entity_poly.pdbx_seq_one_letter_code
_entity_poly.pdbx_strand_id
1 'polypeptide(L)'
;MFEQMAARYGTHGDLCAAFLQELPLDGAAISVFGGSAAETLMCASDATAARLDELQYDLGDGPRWDVFRTHLPVMIPDLGAPGVRSWPAFAEAAAMTNAQAFLVFPLLAGGLVIGVAELYCNAPRVLSPAQVNGATRLASRTAWTLLRGLMPGSESDSAGVPLARREIHQATGMVLVQTDSTAAEALQLLRGHAFASGRSLQDTASDVVSRRLDFTPTTGAAGTDSQ
;
A
#
# COMPACT_ATOMS: atom_id res chain seq x y z
N MET A 1 33.65 -24.94 1.33
CA MET A 1 32.79 -24.77 0.14
C MET A 1 31.68 -23.76 0.47
N PHE A 2 32.11 -22.57 0.88
CA PHE A 2 31.30 -21.39 1.22
C PHE A 2 31.23 -20.45 0.00
N GLU A 3 31.41 -21.00 -1.21
CA GLU A 3 31.90 -20.22 -2.35
C GLU A 3 31.49 -20.80 -3.72
N GLN A 4 30.44 -21.62 -3.80
CA GLN A 4 29.88 -21.97 -5.10
C GLN A 4 28.39 -21.65 -5.14
N MET A 5 28.17 -20.38 -5.50
CA MET A 5 26.99 -19.86 -6.17
C MET A 5 25.75 -19.76 -5.27
N ALA A 6 25.46 -18.64 -4.61
CA ALA A 6 25.30 -17.33 -5.25
C ALA A 6 24.58 -17.39 -6.63
N ALA A 7 23.85 -18.46 -6.91
CA ALA A 7 22.99 -18.65 -8.07
C ALA A 7 21.53 -18.58 -7.58
N ARG A 8 20.77 -17.53 -7.84
CA ARG A 8 21.07 -16.21 -8.42
C ARG A 8 19.75 -15.47 -8.17
N TYR A 9 19.71 -14.59 -7.17
CA TYR A 9 18.54 -13.83 -6.70
C TYR A 9 17.41 -14.65 -6.06
N GLY A 10 17.46 -14.78 -4.73
CA GLY A 10 16.35 -15.30 -3.93
C GLY A 10 15.30 -14.22 -3.64
N THR A 11 14.06 -14.48 -4.06
CA THR A 11 12.80 -14.18 -3.35
C THR A 11 12.74 -12.87 -2.54
N HIS A 12 12.32 -11.75 -3.15
CA HIS A 12 11.75 -10.49 -2.57
C HIS A 12 12.40 -9.79 -1.34
N GLY A 13 13.24 -10.44 -0.54
CA GLY A 13 13.92 -9.89 0.64
C GLY A 13 15.09 -8.97 0.31
N ASP A 14 15.52 -8.91 -0.96
CA ASP A 14 16.58 -8.01 -1.42
C ASP A 14 16.06 -6.60 -1.77
N LEU A 15 14.76 -6.46 -2.07
CA LEU A 15 14.24 -5.19 -2.59
C LEU A 15 14.30 -4.08 -1.54
N CYS A 16 13.81 -4.34 -0.34
CA CYS A 16 13.85 -3.38 0.77
C CYS A 16 15.30 -3.14 1.23
N ALA A 17 16.12 -4.19 1.29
CA ALA A 17 17.52 -4.11 1.71
C ALA A 17 18.36 -3.17 0.81
N ALA A 18 18.13 -3.18 -0.51
CA ALA A 18 18.83 -2.31 -1.45
C ALA A 18 18.64 -0.82 -1.11
N PHE A 19 17.44 -0.40 -0.71
CA PHE A 19 17.19 1.00 -0.31
C PHE A 19 17.93 1.38 0.97
N LEU A 20 17.95 0.48 1.96
CA LEU A 20 18.62 0.72 3.24
C LEU A 20 20.16 0.72 3.13
N GLN A 21 20.70 0.02 2.13
CA GLN A 21 22.14 -0.01 1.86
C GLN A 21 22.62 1.23 1.08
N GLU A 22 21.81 1.74 0.16
CA GLU A 22 22.20 2.87 -0.70
C GLU A 22 21.84 4.25 -0.11
N LEU A 23 20.92 4.30 0.88
CA LEU A 23 20.39 5.55 1.43
C LEU A 23 20.39 5.52 2.97
N PRO A 24 20.60 6.67 3.63
CA PRO A 24 20.58 6.76 5.09
C PRO A 24 19.13 6.81 5.61
N LEU A 25 18.44 5.68 5.52
CA LEU A 25 17.04 5.49 5.90
C LEU A 25 16.93 4.40 6.97
N ASP A 26 15.85 4.45 7.77
CA ASP A 26 15.67 3.51 8.88
C ASP A 26 14.78 2.32 8.49
N GLY A 27 13.87 2.50 7.53
CA GLY A 27 13.10 1.39 6.99
C GLY A 27 12.44 1.67 5.64
N ALA A 28 11.99 0.60 5.00
CA ALA A 28 11.46 0.58 3.65
C ALA A 28 10.34 -0.45 3.49
N ALA A 29 9.32 -0.11 2.73
CA ALA A 29 8.28 -1.00 2.24
C ALA A 29 8.12 -0.83 0.73
N ILE A 30 7.81 -1.93 0.04
CA ILE A 30 7.62 -1.93 -1.41
C ILE A 30 6.29 -2.58 -1.73
N SER A 31 5.38 -1.84 -2.35
CA SER A 31 4.10 -2.34 -2.80
C SER A 31 3.95 -2.20 -4.32
N VAL A 32 3.18 -3.10 -4.92
CA VAL A 32 2.87 -3.13 -6.35
C VAL A 32 1.37 -2.92 -6.52
N PHE A 33 0.99 -2.03 -7.42
CA PHE A 33 -0.39 -1.91 -7.86
C PHE A 33 -0.65 -2.98 -8.92
N GLY A 34 -1.49 -3.96 -8.60
CA GLY A 34 -2.03 -4.84 -9.62
C GLY A 34 -2.94 -4.02 -10.55
N GLY A 35 -2.92 -4.29 -11.85
CA GLY A 35 -3.82 -3.61 -12.80
C GLY A 35 -5.30 -3.84 -12.44
N SER A 36 -5.86 -4.98 -12.84
CA SER A 36 -7.16 -5.46 -12.35
C SER A 36 -7.08 -6.14 -10.97
N ALA A 37 -5.87 -6.22 -10.40
CA ALA A 37 -5.59 -6.93 -9.17
C ALA A 37 -5.28 -5.95 -8.03
N ALA A 38 -5.43 -6.46 -6.81
CA ALA A 38 -5.08 -5.83 -5.56
C ALA A 38 -3.72 -5.13 -5.53
N GLU A 39 -3.63 -3.98 -4.85
CA GLU A 39 -2.34 -3.51 -4.36
C GLU A 39 -1.72 -4.59 -3.45
N THR A 40 -0.46 -4.94 -3.63
CA THR A 40 0.22 -6.04 -2.94
C THR A 40 1.51 -5.55 -2.29
N LEU A 41 1.68 -5.77 -0.99
CA LEU A 41 2.95 -5.53 -0.29
C LEU A 41 3.92 -6.66 -0.62
N MET A 42 5.06 -6.32 -1.22
CA MET A 42 6.10 -7.26 -1.66
C MET A 42 7.16 -7.50 -0.58
N CYS A 43 7.55 -6.44 0.14
CA CYS A 43 8.41 -6.51 1.31
C CYS A 43 8.19 -5.33 2.23
N ALA A 44 8.50 -5.53 3.51
CA ALA A 44 8.72 -4.48 4.50
C ALA A 44 9.96 -4.84 5.31
N SER A 45 10.82 -3.84 5.60
CA SER A 45 12.05 -4.05 6.36
C SER A 45 11.79 -4.36 7.84
N ASP A 46 10.68 -3.85 8.37
CA ASP A 46 10.31 -3.93 9.78
C ASP A 46 8.79 -3.69 9.95
N ALA A 47 8.34 -3.74 11.21
CA ALA A 47 6.94 -3.56 11.57
C ALA A 47 6.43 -2.13 11.33
N THR A 48 7.27 -1.10 11.46
CA THR A 48 6.89 0.29 11.19
C THR A 48 6.65 0.50 9.70
N ALA A 49 7.54 -0.01 8.84
CA ALA A 49 7.39 0.08 7.39
C ALA A 49 6.11 -0.63 6.93
N ALA A 50 5.86 -1.84 7.46
CA ALA A 50 4.63 -2.58 7.19
C ALA A 50 3.39 -1.81 7.68
N ARG A 51 3.48 -1.19 8.85
CA ARG A 51 2.36 -0.42 9.43
C ARG A 51 2.04 0.84 8.64
N LEU A 52 3.06 1.60 8.22
CA LEU A 52 2.87 2.79 7.37
C LEU A 52 2.27 2.42 6.01
N ASP A 53 2.65 1.26 5.48
CA ASP A 53 2.06 0.74 4.26
C ASP A 53 0.57 0.36 4.44
N GLU A 54 0.26 -0.35 5.52
CA GLU A 54 -1.09 -0.76 5.87
C GLU A 54 -2.01 0.45 6.10
N LEU A 55 -1.54 1.46 6.83
CA LEU A 55 -2.30 2.68 7.13
C LEU A 55 -2.85 3.35 5.87
N GLN A 56 -2.00 3.54 4.87
CA GLN A 56 -2.43 4.20 3.64
C GLN A 56 -3.39 3.35 2.80
N TYR A 57 -3.25 2.02 2.88
CA TYR A 57 -4.14 1.08 2.21
C TYR A 57 -5.51 1.07 2.87
N ASP A 58 -5.55 0.93 4.19
CA ASP A 58 -6.77 0.87 4.98
C ASP A 58 -7.55 2.19 4.91
N LEU A 59 -6.86 3.31 5.08
CA LEU A 59 -7.51 4.63 5.08
C LEU A 59 -7.91 5.07 3.67
N GLY A 60 -7.24 4.55 2.62
CA GLY A 60 -7.38 5.10 1.27
C GLY A 60 -6.92 6.56 1.16
N ASP A 61 -6.13 6.99 2.14
CA ASP A 61 -5.59 8.33 2.31
C ASP A 61 -4.08 8.23 2.54
N GLY A 62 -3.32 9.18 2.01
CA GLY A 62 -1.86 9.19 2.14
C GLY A 62 -1.07 9.48 0.88
N PRO A 63 0.24 9.77 1.04
CA PRO A 63 1.11 10.25 -0.03
C PRO A 63 1.26 9.28 -1.20
N ARG A 64 1.14 7.97 -1.00
CA ARG A 64 1.21 7.01 -2.11
C ARG A 64 0.20 7.28 -3.21
N TRP A 65 -0.98 7.80 -2.86
CA TRP A 65 -2.05 8.01 -3.82
C TRP A 65 -1.74 9.24 -4.69
N ASP A 66 -1.04 10.23 -4.13
CA ASP A 66 -0.49 11.34 -4.91
C ASP A 66 0.66 10.89 -5.80
N VAL A 67 1.55 10.04 -5.30
CA VAL A 67 2.61 9.44 -6.12
C VAL A 67 2.03 8.65 -7.30
N PHE A 68 0.99 7.84 -7.04
CA PHE A 68 0.30 7.08 -8.08
C PHE A 68 -0.35 7.98 -9.13
N ARG A 69 -1.01 9.08 -8.71
CA ARG A 69 -1.68 10.01 -9.63
C ARG A 69 -0.73 10.90 -10.41
N THR A 70 0.33 11.39 -9.77
CA THR A 70 1.21 12.43 -10.32
C THR A 70 2.46 11.87 -10.98
N HIS A 71 2.80 10.61 -10.69
CA HIS A 71 4.06 9.95 -11.09
C HIS A 71 5.30 10.65 -10.53
N LEU A 72 5.14 11.50 -9.51
CA LEU A 72 6.23 12.24 -8.87
C LEU A 72 6.45 11.73 -7.46
N PRO A 73 7.70 11.72 -6.96
CA PRO A 73 7.97 11.37 -5.58
C PRO A 73 7.37 12.42 -4.63
N VAL A 74 6.85 11.94 -3.50
CA VAL A 74 6.39 12.78 -2.39
C VAL A 74 7.39 12.63 -1.26
N MET A 75 7.85 13.75 -0.71
CA MET A 75 8.82 13.77 0.39
C MET A 75 8.26 14.60 1.53
N ILE A 76 8.17 13.97 2.69
CA ILE A 76 7.69 14.56 3.94
C ILE A 76 8.88 14.58 4.90
N PRO A 77 9.64 15.69 4.97
CA PRO A 77 10.84 15.74 5.80
C PRO A 77 10.56 15.66 7.29
N ASP A 78 9.35 16.01 7.69
CA ASP A 78 8.88 16.02 9.07
C ASP A 78 7.38 15.69 9.09
N LEU A 79 7.01 14.54 9.66
CA LEU A 79 5.63 14.09 9.80
C LEU A 79 4.83 14.93 10.81
N GLY A 80 5.50 15.71 11.68
CA GLY A 80 4.87 16.68 12.55
C GLY A 80 4.57 18.03 11.87
N ALA A 81 5.05 18.24 10.64
CA ALA A 81 4.92 19.53 9.97
C ALA A 81 3.50 19.75 9.38
N PRO A 82 3.05 21.00 9.20
CA PRO A 82 1.73 21.31 8.65
C PRO A 82 1.44 20.73 7.25
N GLY A 83 2.46 20.43 6.45
CA GLY A 83 2.31 19.92 5.08
C GLY A 83 1.66 18.53 5.00
N VAL A 84 1.65 17.76 6.09
CA VAL A 84 1.03 16.43 6.16
C VAL A 84 -0.51 16.51 6.16
N ARG A 85 -1.08 17.71 6.39
CA ARG A 85 -2.53 17.95 6.40
C ARG A 85 -3.23 17.67 5.06
N SER A 86 -2.50 17.49 3.97
CA SER A 86 -3.04 16.99 2.70
C SER A 86 -3.64 15.59 2.81
N TRP A 87 -3.21 14.80 3.80
CA TRP A 87 -3.70 13.46 4.11
C TRP A 87 -4.06 13.38 5.59
N PRO A 88 -5.19 13.96 6.01
CA PRO A 88 -5.48 14.18 7.43
C PRO A 88 -5.61 12.86 8.22
N ALA A 89 -6.22 11.83 7.63
CA ALA A 89 -6.39 10.54 8.30
C ALA A 89 -5.04 9.82 8.41
N PHE A 90 -4.23 9.87 7.35
CA PHE A 90 -2.87 9.33 7.39
C PHE A 90 -1.99 10.09 8.40
N ALA A 91 -2.08 11.42 8.45
CA ALA A 91 -1.29 12.25 9.36
C ALA A 91 -1.52 11.87 10.83
N GLU A 92 -2.79 11.74 11.22
CA GLU A 92 -3.19 11.35 12.56
C GLU A 92 -2.69 9.95 12.91
N ALA A 93 -2.86 8.99 12.01
CA ALA A 93 -2.46 7.61 12.25
C ALA A 93 -0.94 7.39 12.21
N ALA A 94 -0.22 8.09 11.33
CA ALA A 94 1.24 8.04 11.22
C ALA A 94 1.93 8.60 12.47
N ALA A 95 1.31 9.58 13.15
CA ALA A 95 1.80 10.13 14.41
C ALA A 95 1.85 9.10 15.56
N MET A 96 1.15 7.97 15.41
CA MET A 96 1.18 6.84 16.36
C MET A 96 2.32 5.85 16.09
N THR A 97 3.15 6.11 15.06
CA THR A 97 4.34 5.32 14.73
C THR A 97 5.62 6.03 15.22
N ASN A 98 6.78 5.38 15.13
CA ASN A 98 8.08 6.02 15.43
C ASN A 98 8.67 6.79 14.23
N ALA A 99 8.00 6.80 13.08
CA ALA A 99 8.48 7.53 11.91
C ALA A 99 8.31 9.04 12.09
N GLN A 100 9.36 9.79 11.76
CA GLN A 100 9.40 11.25 11.78
C GLN A 100 9.59 11.85 10.38
N ALA A 101 10.04 11.08 9.40
CA ALA A 101 10.06 11.48 7.99
C ALA A 101 9.55 10.33 7.12
N PHE A 102 8.89 10.66 6.01
CA PHE A 102 8.32 9.68 5.10
C PHE A 102 8.49 10.11 3.65
N LEU A 103 8.99 9.21 2.81
CA LEU A 103 9.30 9.48 1.41
C LEU A 103 8.74 8.36 0.56
N VAL A 104 7.97 8.73 -0.45
CA VAL A 104 7.31 7.77 -1.34
C VAL A 104 7.77 8.02 -2.76
N PHE A 105 8.36 7.00 -3.37
CA PHE A 105 8.87 7.05 -4.74
C PHE A 105 8.04 6.14 -5.65
N PRO A 106 7.67 6.61 -6.86
CA PRO A 106 6.95 5.78 -7.81
C PRO A 106 7.89 4.71 -8.37
N LEU A 107 7.37 3.48 -8.48
CA LEU A 107 8.01 2.41 -9.24
C LEU A 107 7.52 2.51 -10.68
N LEU A 108 8.30 3.18 -11.54
CA LEU A 108 7.93 3.43 -12.93
C LEU A 108 8.52 2.38 -13.87
N ALA A 109 7.66 1.75 -14.68
CA ALA A 109 8.07 0.91 -15.79
C ALA A 109 7.31 1.33 -17.06
N GLY A 110 8.05 1.74 -18.11
CA GLY A 110 7.43 2.18 -19.37
C GLY A 110 6.50 3.40 -19.24
N GLY A 111 6.69 4.25 -18.22
CA GLY A 111 5.83 5.40 -17.94
C GLY A 111 4.59 5.09 -17.09
N LEU A 112 4.35 3.82 -16.75
CA LEU A 112 3.29 3.40 -15.84
C LEU A 112 3.83 3.27 -14.41
N VAL A 113 3.08 3.75 -13.43
CA VAL A 113 3.34 3.48 -12.01
C VAL A 113 2.83 2.07 -11.71
N ILE A 114 3.75 1.13 -11.54
CA ILE A 114 3.42 -0.26 -11.19
C ILE A 114 3.40 -0.49 -9.67
N GLY A 115 3.79 0.50 -8.87
CA GLY A 115 3.90 0.38 -7.43
C GLY A 115 4.58 1.58 -6.79
N VAL A 116 4.88 1.48 -5.50
CA VAL A 116 5.61 2.50 -4.74
C VAL A 116 6.70 1.86 -3.87
N ALA A 117 7.78 2.61 -3.69
CA ALA A 117 8.75 2.40 -2.61
C ALA A 117 8.51 3.46 -1.53
N GLU A 118 8.22 3.00 -0.33
CA GLU A 118 7.88 3.82 0.83
C GLU A 118 8.99 3.72 1.85
N LEU A 119 9.55 4.86 2.23
CA LEU A 119 10.80 4.95 2.96
C LEU A 119 10.56 5.85 4.17
N TYR A 120 11.04 5.44 5.35
CA TYR A 120 10.88 6.25 6.55
C TYR A 120 12.20 6.48 7.29
N CYS A 121 12.21 7.52 8.12
CA CYS A 121 13.26 7.75 9.10
C CYS A 121 12.67 8.03 10.48
N ASN A 122 13.39 7.65 11.53
CA ASN A 122 13.04 7.88 12.93
C ASN A 122 13.39 9.30 13.41
N ALA A 123 13.92 10.15 12.53
CA ALA A 123 14.20 11.55 12.77
C ALA A 123 13.82 12.36 11.52
N PRO A 124 13.51 13.67 11.66
CA PRO A 124 13.25 14.53 10.51
C PRO A 124 14.42 14.49 9.54
N ARG A 125 14.13 14.39 8.24
CA ARG A 125 15.15 14.21 7.22
C ARG A 125 14.78 14.86 5.89
N VAL A 126 15.67 15.73 5.41
CA VAL A 126 15.67 16.21 4.03
C VAL A 126 16.73 15.44 3.25
N LEU A 127 16.35 14.79 2.16
CA LEU A 127 17.32 14.18 1.25
C LEU A 127 17.96 15.25 0.36
N SER A 128 19.28 15.17 0.19
CA SER A 128 20.00 15.96 -0.80
C SER A 128 19.56 15.60 -2.23
N PRO A 129 19.75 16.49 -3.22
CA PRO A 129 19.43 16.19 -4.61
C PRO A 129 20.12 14.91 -5.13
N ALA A 130 21.34 14.64 -4.68
CA ALA A 130 22.07 13.42 -5.04
C ALA A 130 21.39 12.15 -4.49
N GLN A 131 20.89 12.21 -3.25
CA GLN A 131 20.17 11.10 -2.61
C GLN A 131 18.79 10.89 -3.25
N VAL A 132 18.06 11.96 -3.56
CA VAL A 132 16.79 11.87 -4.30
C VAL A 132 17.01 11.21 -5.66
N ASN A 133 18.05 11.64 -6.39
CA ASN A 133 18.40 11.02 -7.67
C ASN A 133 18.82 9.54 -7.51
N GLY A 134 19.52 9.19 -6.42
CA GLY A 134 19.86 7.81 -6.08
C GLY A 134 18.61 6.96 -5.86
N ALA A 135 17.72 7.42 -4.99
CA ALA A 135 16.45 6.77 -4.69
C ALA A 135 15.58 6.57 -5.94
N THR A 136 15.46 7.58 -6.80
CA THR A 136 14.70 7.48 -8.06
C THR A 136 15.29 6.45 -9.03
N ARG A 137 16.62 6.35 -9.13
CA ARG A 137 17.27 5.31 -9.94
C ARG A 137 17.05 3.91 -9.36
N LEU A 138 17.13 3.78 -8.04
CA LEU A 138 16.90 2.51 -7.36
C LEU A 138 15.44 2.06 -7.47
N ALA A 139 14.48 2.99 -7.34
CA ALA A 139 13.05 2.78 -7.61
C ALA A 139 12.81 2.29 -9.05
N SER A 140 13.43 2.94 -10.04
CA SER A 140 13.37 2.48 -11.44
C SER A 140 13.90 1.06 -11.63
N ARG A 141 15.06 0.72 -11.02
CA ARG A 141 15.64 -0.64 -11.08
C ARG A 141 14.73 -1.67 -10.41
N THR A 142 14.13 -1.30 -9.28
CA THR A 142 13.18 -2.13 -8.54
C THR A 142 11.94 -2.40 -9.38
N ALA A 143 11.39 -1.39 -10.05
CA ALA A 143 10.24 -1.53 -10.95
C ALA A 143 10.50 -2.54 -12.07
N TRP A 144 11.64 -2.43 -12.77
CA TRP A 144 12.02 -3.39 -13.82
C TRP A 144 12.30 -4.80 -13.29
N THR A 145 12.76 -4.93 -12.05
CA THR A 145 12.99 -6.23 -11.41
C THR A 145 11.66 -6.91 -11.11
N LEU A 146 10.72 -6.18 -10.51
CA LEU A 146 9.36 -6.66 -10.25
C LEU A 146 8.63 -7.03 -11.55
N LEU A 147 8.69 -6.17 -12.58
CA LEU A 147 8.04 -6.44 -13.86
C LEU A 147 8.55 -7.73 -14.52
N ARG A 148 9.87 -7.99 -14.46
CA ARG A 148 10.44 -9.24 -14.99
C ARG A 148 9.97 -10.48 -14.23
N GLY A 149 9.76 -10.36 -12.92
CA GLY A 149 9.20 -11.44 -12.09
C GLY A 149 7.74 -11.76 -12.37
N LEU A 150 7.00 -10.86 -13.04
CA LEU A 150 5.60 -11.07 -13.43
C LEU A 150 5.44 -11.72 -14.82
N MET A 151 6.53 -11.92 -15.57
CA MET A 151 6.47 -12.48 -16.93
C MET A 151 6.33 -14.01 -16.94
N PRO A 152 5.53 -14.60 -17.85
CA PRO A 152 5.36 -16.05 -17.97
C PRO A 152 6.70 -16.77 -18.22
N GLY A 153 6.99 -17.81 -17.44
CA GLY A 153 8.24 -18.57 -17.54
C GLY A 153 9.36 -18.09 -16.61
N SER A 154 9.14 -17.03 -15.83
CA SER A 154 9.93 -16.82 -14.61
C SER A 154 9.50 -17.84 -13.56
N GLU A 155 10.44 -18.55 -12.94
CA GLU A 155 10.19 -19.38 -11.73
C GLU A 155 9.92 -18.47 -10.53
N SER A 156 9.00 -17.52 -10.68
CA SER A 156 8.44 -16.81 -9.55
C SER A 156 7.31 -17.67 -9.03
N ASP A 157 7.66 -18.61 -8.14
CA ASP A 157 6.72 -19.09 -7.14
C ASP A 157 6.02 -17.84 -6.62
N SER A 158 4.70 -17.76 -6.82
CA SER A 158 3.88 -16.62 -6.45
C SER A 158 3.93 -16.47 -4.92
N ALA A 159 5.02 -15.90 -4.42
CA ALA A 159 5.24 -15.58 -3.03
C ALA A 159 4.08 -14.66 -2.66
N GLY A 160 3.26 -15.17 -1.74
CA GLY A 160 1.84 -14.84 -1.66
C GLY A 160 1.57 -13.36 -1.68
N VAL A 161 0.54 -12.97 -2.44
CA VAL A 161 -0.25 -11.79 -2.07
C VAL A 161 -0.52 -11.92 -0.57
N PRO A 162 -0.16 -10.93 0.27
CA PRO A 162 -0.42 -11.00 1.69
C PRO A 162 -1.87 -11.44 1.91
N LEU A 163 -2.06 -12.51 2.68
CA LEU A 163 -3.37 -13.12 2.91
C LEU A 163 -4.43 -12.08 3.31
N ALA A 164 -4.01 -11.06 4.06
CA ALA A 164 -4.82 -9.92 4.49
C ALA A 164 -5.50 -9.17 3.33
N ARG A 165 -4.75 -8.80 2.28
CA ARG A 165 -5.32 -8.03 1.17
C ARG A 165 -6.25 -8.89 0.33
N ARG A 166 -5.97 -10.20 0.18
CA ARG A 166 -6.89 -11.12 -0.51
C ARG A 166 -8.29 -11.13 0.12
N GLU A 167 -8.36 -11.17 1.44
CA GLU A 167 -9.62 -11.18 2.18
C GLU A 167 -10.38 -9.85 2.00
N ILE A 168 -9.69 -8.71 2.03
CA ILE A 168 -10.28 -7.39 1.74
C ILE A 168 -10.85 -7.33 0.33
N HIS A 169 -10.18 -7.92 -0.66
CA HIS A 169 -10.70 -8.01 -2.02
C HIS A 169 -11.93 -8.92 -2.12
N GLN A 170 -11.92 -10.05 -1.42
CA GLN A 170 -13.08 -10.94 -1.36
C GLN A 170 -14.28 -10.23 -0.72
N ALA A 171 -14.07 -9.55 0.42
CA ALA A 171 -15.10 -8.75 1.07
C ALA A 171 -15.62 -7.65 0.15
N THR A 172 -14.72 -6.95 -0.58
CA THR A 172 -15.09 -5.92 -1.55
C THR A 172 -15.99 -6.49 -2.64
N GLY A 173 -15.67 -7.68 -3.16
CA GLY A 173 -16.50 -8.38 -4.13
C GLY A 173 -17.88 -8.78 -3.58
N MET A 174 -17.94 -9.21 -2.32
CA MET A 174 -19.22 -9.52 -1.64
C MET A 174 -20.08 -8.28 -1.46
N VAL A 175 -19.51 -7.18 -0.96
CA VAL A 175 -20.22 -5.90 -0.77
C VAL A 175 -20.71 -5.34 -2.09
N LEU A 176 -19.86 -5.35 -3.14
CA LEU A 176 -20.24 -4.94 -4.50
C LEU A 176 -21.53 -5.62 -4.97
N VAL A 177 -21.67 -6.92 -4.73
CA VAL A 177 -22.87 -7.68 -5.11
C VAL A 177 -24.05 -7.32 -4.21
N GLN A 178 -23.82 -7.14 -2.91
CA GLN A 178 -24.88 -6.76 -1.95
C GLN A 178 -25.47 -5.38 -2.23
N THR A 179 -24.65 -4.43 -2.71
CA THR A 179 -25.03 -3.02 -2.86
C THR A 179 -25.30 -2.60 -4.31
N ASP A 180 -25.12 -3.50 -5.28
CA ASP A 180 -25.19 -3.20 -6.72
C ASP A 180 -24.34 -1.97 -7.11
N SER A 181 -23.07 -1.98 -6.67
CA SER A 181 -22.15 -0.84 -6.82
C SER A 181 -20.87 -1.21 -7.55
N THR A 182 -20.01 -0.23 -7.83
CA THR A 182 -18.66 -0.50 -8.32
C THR A 182 -17.74 -1.02 -7.20
N ALA A 183 -16.61 -1.64 -7.58
CA ALA A 183 -15.66 -2.16 -6.60
C ALA A 183 -15.01 -1.01 -5.79
N ALA A 184 -14.84 0.15 -6.42
CA ALA A 184 -14.35 1.35 -5.77
C ALA A 184 -15.33 1.83 -4.68
N GLU A 185 -16.63 1.90 -4.99
CA GLU A 185 -17.67 2.28 -4.03
C GLU A 185 -17.78 1.25 -2.90
N ALA A 186 -17.77 -0.05 -3.22
CA ALA A 186 -17.81 -1.12 -2.22
C ALA A 186 -16.62 -1.05 -1.24
N LEU A 187 -15.41 -0.79 -1.75
CA LEU A 187 -14.24 -0.59 -0.89
C LEU A 187 -14.37 0.68 -0.03
N GLN A 188 -14.94 1.77 -0.56
CA GLN A 188 -15.23 2.96 0.23
C GLN A 188 -16.26 2.69 1.33
N LEU A 189 -17.28 1.87 1.09
CA LEU A 189 -18.23 1.44 2.11
C LEU A 189 -17.55 0.63 3.22
N LEU A 190 -16.69 -0.32 2.85
CA LEU A 190 -15.89 -1.09 3.82
C LEU A 190 -15.02 -0.18 4.68
N ARG A 191 -14.31 0.78 4.06
CA ARG A 191 -13.49 1.78 4.76
C ARG A 191 -14.32 2.66 5.68
N GLY A 192 -15.46 3.15 5.19
CA GLY A 192 -16.40 3.97 5.97
C GLY A 192 -16.91 3.22 7.20
N HIS A 193 -17.25 1.94 7.06
CA HIS A 193 -17.67 1.10 8.19
C HIS A 193 -16.52 0.85 9.18
N ALA A 194 -15.33 0.50 8.69
CA ALA A 194 -14.14 0.27 9.51
C ALA A 194 -13.83 1.53 10.34
N PHE A 195 -13.83 2.70 9.70
CA PHE A 195 -13.63 3.99 10.36
C PHE A 195 -14.71 4.28 11.41
N ALA A 196 -15.99 4.17 11.04
CA ALA A 196 -17.11 4.45 11.95
C ALA A 196 -17.18 3.51 13.16
N SER A 197 -16.66 2.29 13.02
CA SER A 197 -16.62 1.28 14.09
C SER A 197 -15.29 1.27 14.86
N GLY A 198 -14.30 2.08 14.47
CA GLY A 198 -12.98 2.10 15.10
C GLY A 198 -12.20 0.79 14.91
N ARG A 199 -12.44 0.06 13.82
CA ARG A 199 -11.84 -1.25 13.52
C ARG A 199 -10.92 -1.17 12.31
N SER A 200 -10.02 -2.14 12.16
CA SER A 200 -9.20 -2.25 10.96
C SER A 200 -10.05 -2.63 9.75
N LEU A 201 -9.58 -2.27 8.54
CA LEU A 201 -10.23 -2.71 7.31
C LEU A 201 -10.16 -4.23 7.18
N GLN A 202 -9.07 -4.84 7.66
CA GLN A 202 -8.90 -6.30 7.69
C GLN A 202 -9.95 -7.00 8.56
N ASP A 203 -10.18 -6.52 9.79
CA ASP A 203 -11.20 -7.10 10.68
C ASP A 203 -12.61 -6.96 10.09
N THR A 204 -12.88 -5.81 9.48
CA THR A 204 -14.15 -5.53 8.80
C THR A 204 -14.35 -6.47 7.62
N ALA A 205 -13.32 -6.68 6.80
CA ALA A 205 -13.35 -7.62 5.70
C ALA A 205 -13.59 -9.07 6.18
N SER A 206 -12.93 -9.47 7.28
CA SER A 206 -13.12 -10.80 7.84
C SER A 206 -14.55 -11.04 8.33
N ASP A 207 -15.19 -10.03 8.91
CA ASP A 207 -16.61 -10.12 9.29
C ASP A 207 -17.53 -10.25 8.08
N VAL A 208 -17.24 -9.56 6.97
CA VAL A 208 -18.01 -9.73 5.73
C VAL A 208 -17.83 -11.14 5.16
N VAL A 209 -16.58 -11.60 5.03
CA VAL A 209 -16.27 -12.94 4.48
C VAL A 209 -16.88 -14.05 5.33
N SER A 210 -16.87 -13.89 6.65
CA SER A 210 -17.51 -14.81 7.60
C SER A 210 -19.01 -14.60 7.78
N ARG A 211 -19.62 -13.67 7.02
CA ARG A 211 -21.06 -13.33 7.05
C ARG A 211 -21.58 -12.85 8.41
N ARG A 212 -20.72 -12.26 9.24
CA ARG A 212 -21.09 -11.54 10.47
C ARG A 212 -21.52 -10.09 10.19
N LEU A 213 -21.12 -9.54 9.06
CA LEU A 213 -21.46 -8.18 8.61
C LEU A 213 -22.04 -8.24 7.19
N ASP A 214 -23.15 -7.53 6.98
CA ASP A 214 -23.88 -7.46 5.71
C ASP A 214 -24.15 -5.99 5.34
N PHE A 215 -23.91 -5.65 4.08
CA PHE A 215 -24.10 -4.32 3.52
C PHE A 215 -25.34 -4.19 2.64
N THR A 216 -26.18 -5.24 2.56
CA THR A 216 -27.44 -5.20 1.81
C THR A 216 -28.28 -3.97 2.23
N PRO A 217 -28.66 -3.08 1.29
CA PRO A 217 -29.45 -1.90 1.61
C PRO A 217 -30.77 -2.31 2.28
N THR A 218 -31.05 -1.77 3.46
CA THR A 218 -32.36 -1.96 4.07
C THR A 218 -33.38 -1.24 3.19
N THR A 219 -34.15 -2.01 2.42
CA THR A 219 -35.23 -1.44 1.62
C THR A 219 -36.22 -0.79 2.59
N GLY A 220 -36.29 0.54 2.59
CA GLY A 220 -37.30 1.28 3.34
C GLY A 220 -38.67 0.75 2.93
N ALA A 221 -39.47 0.34 3.91
CA ALA A 221 -40.84 -0.10 3.69
C ALA A 221 -41.61 0.93 2.84
N ALA A 222 -42.35 0.41 1.86
CA ALA A 222 -43.21 1.14 0.95
C ALA A 222 -44.08 2.18 1.66
N GLY A 223 -43.96 3.44 1.27
CA GLY A 223 -45.05 4.40 1.39
C GLY A 223 -46.07 4.14 0.28
N THR A 224 -46.91 3.12 0.46
CA THR A 224 -48.22 3.09 -0.21
C THR A 224 -49.08 4.19 0.39
N ASP A 225 -49.02 5.39 -0.18
CA ASP A 225 -50.14 6.32 -0.10
C ASP A 225 -50.93 6.19 -1.41
N SER A 226 -51.99 5.39 -1.31
CA SER A 226 -53.13 5.49 -2.22
C SER A 226 -53.96 6.69 -1.79
N GLN A 227 -54.11 7.67 -2.69
CA GLN A 227 -55.35 8.41 -2.82
C GLN A 227 -55.56 8.87 -4.26
#